data_AF-A0A1Y6JTY5-F1
#
_entry.id   AF-A0A1Y6JTY5-F1
#
_cell.length_a   1.000
_cell.length_b   1.000
_cell.length_c   1.000
_cell.angle_alpha   90.00
_cell.angle_beta   90.00
_cell.angle_gamma   90.00
#
_symmetry.space_group_name_H-M   'P 1'
#
loop_
_entity.id
_entity.type
_entity.pdbx_description
1 polymer ?
#
loop_
_entity_poly.entity_id
_entity_poly.type
_entity_poly.pdbx_seq_one_letter_code
_entity_poly.pdbx_strand_id
1 'polypeptide(L)'
;MRKIRHQTWQKRTAQLVALLGVAAGLAGGGQVVAHASSLAVPDISEWQGKLSANQVANLKNQVSFVINRRQYGSGYQDKDATNNTNLYTQYGIPFGEYDYARFTSASSAKQEAQTFYNRSNKNAQFYVLDFEEDDVTAGSTNSAVQAWLNEMRSLTNKHVIFYSYQSFATTYANAARQNFDAQWIANYSYQPTIPMALWQYTDHNYLAALNEYTDNSKVITSVHPVTWWADDSVATALTHNPTGPTTPATSATGTSTTSTVAPATPAAPARVSLQKGQRAYLHRHVVTLTGAAVAKRNTQKLYTISRVKANGTAVYLKGLNQWVKTSSVTGYWAGSHRTFKLTHKLNLYTSAALTRRTGSYYVTGDTVTGKLVKSPNGRAYRIKTKLGYLTANVKDSTLA
;
A
#
# COMPACT_ATOMS: atom_id res chain seq x y z
N MET A 1 -58.12 -38.38 -6.80
CA MET A 1 -57.79 -37.08 -6.16
C MET A 1 -56.50 -36.54 -6.79
N ARG A 2 -56.47 -35.22 -7.08
CA ARG A 2 -55.44 -34.37 -7.75
C ARG A 2 -53.98 -34.89 -7.68
N LYS A 3 -53.06 -34.74 -8.66
CA LYS A 3 -53.01 -34.17 -10.02
C LYS A 3 -51.68 -34.65 -10.69
N ILE A 4 -51.76 -35.24 -11.89
CA ILE A 4 -51.01 -35.00 -13.16
C ILE A 4 -49.47 -34.77 -13.10
N ARG A 5 -48.63 -35.73 -13.52
CA ARG A 5 -47.88 -35.94 -14.82
C ARG A 5 -46.88 -34.79 -15.21
N HIS A 6 -45.69 -34.97 -15.81
CA HIS A 6 -45.08 -35.88 -16.83
C HIS A 6 -43.52 -35.82 -16.68
N GLN A 7 -42.74 -36.93 -16.80
CA GLN A 7 -41.97 -37.43 -17.99
C GLN A 7 -40.99 -36.41 -18.61
N THR A 8 -39.73 -36.67 -19.01
CA THR A 8 -38.90 -37.87 -19.34
C THR A 8 -37.44 -37.38 -19.60
N TRP A 9 -36.36 -38.10 -19.21
CA TRP A 9 -35.43 -38.92 -20.06
C TRP A 9 -34.51 -38.06 -21.00
N GLN A 10 -33.18 -38.19 -21.18
CA GLN A 10 -32.18 -39.25 -21.04
C GLN A 10 -30.73 -38.75 -20.90
N LYS A 11 -29.92 -39.69 -20.40
CA LYS A 11 -28.45 -39.89 -20.44
C LYS A 11 -27.77 -39.60 -21.80
N ARG A 12 -26.46 -39.24 -21.78
CA ARG A 12 -25.33 -40.09 -22.25
C ARG A 12 -23.95 -39.37 -22.31
N THR A 13 -22.96 -40.04 -21.69
CA THR A 13 -21.54 -40.31 -22.09
C THR A 13 -20.54 -39.22 -22.56
N ALA A 14 -19.48 -39.07 -21.74
CA ALA A 14 -18.05 -39.35 -22.00
C ALA A 14 -17.22 -38.65 -23.12
N GLN A 15 -16.10 -38.08 -22.65
CA GLN A 15 -14.70 -38.13 -23.15
C GLN A 15 -14.10 -37.09 -24.14
N LEU A 16 -12.95 -36.55 -23.69
CA LEU A 16 -11.64 -36.26 -24.34
C LEU A 16 -11.45 -35.12 -25.40
N VAL A 17 -10.64 -34.14 -24.96
CA VAL A 17 -9.42 -33.54 -25.57
C VAL A 17 -9.49 -32.66 -26.84
N ALA A 18 -9.23 -31.37 -26.58
CA ALA A 18 -8.29 -30.40 -27.19
C ALA A 18 -8.22 -30.19 -28.72
N LEU A 19 -8.41 -28.94 -29.16
CA LEU A 19 -7.38 -27.99 -29.66
C LEU A 19 -7.97 -26.87 -30.54
N LEU A 20 -7.57 -25.64 -30.20
CA LEU A 20 -7.29 -24.46 -31.06
C LEU A 20 -8.31 -23.99 -32.13
N GLY A 21 -8.67 -22.70 -32.03
CA GLY A 21 -8.89 -21.85 -33.22
C GLY A 21 -10.06 -20.87 -33.16
N VAL A 22 -9.77 -19.62 -32.76
CA VAL A 22 -10.35 -18.34 -33.23
C VAL A 22 -11.88 -18.23 -33.41
N ALA A 23 -12.53 -17.42 -32.58
CA ALA A 23 -13.18 -16.16 -33.01
C ALA A 23 -14.02 -15.52 -31.89
N ALA A 24 -13.84 -14.20 -31.76
CA ALA A 24 -14.86 -13.20 -31.43
C ALA A 24 -15.72 -13.36 -30.16
N GLY A 25 -15.45 -12.47 -29.20
CA GLY A 25 -16.52 -11.64 -28.64
C GLY A 25 -17.00 -11.97 -27.22
N LEU A 26 -16.61 -11.07 -26.30
CA LEU A 26 -17.48 -10.48 -25.27
C LEU A 26 -18.09 -11.44 -24.23
N ALA A 27 -17.49 -11.48 -23.03
CA ALA A 27 -18.11 -10.92 -21.82
C ALA A 27 -17.37 -11.38 -20.54
N GLY A 28 -16.90 -10.42 -19.76
CA GLY A 28 -16.98 -10.45 -18.30
C GLY A 28 -15.95 -11.29 -17.54
N GLY A 29 -14.99 -10.59 -16.90
CA GLY A 29 -14.52 -10.99 -15.58
C GLY A 29 -13.03 -11.25 -15.42
N GLY A 30 -12.28 -10.19 -15.07
CA GLY A 30 -11.22 -10.28 -14.07
C GLY A 30 -9.88 -10.87 -14.51
N GLN A 31 -9.01 -10.03 -15.08
CA GLN A 31 -7.57 -10.14 -14.83
C GLN A 31 -7.20 -9.03 -13.85
N VAL A 32 -7.06 -9.39 -12.57
CA VAL A 32 -6.66 -8.50 -11.49
C VAL A 32 -5.15 -8.28 -11.61
N VAL A 33 -4.72 -7.20 -12.25
CA VAL A 33 -3.34 -6.72 -12.08
C VAL A 33 -3.37 -5.63 -11.01
N ALA A 34 -2.98 -6.02 -9.80
CA ALA A 34 -2.89 -5.16 -8.63
C ALA A 34 -1.90 -4.01 -8.88
N HIS A 35 -2.34 -2.77 -8.64
CA HIS A 35 -1.44 -1.61 -8.62
C HIS A 35 -0.95 -1.36 -7.19
N ALA A 36 0.33 -1.00 -7.14
CA ALA A 36 1.23 -0.91 -6.01
C ALA A 36 1.04 0.31 -5.11
N SER A 37 1.06 0.11 -3.79
CA SER A 37 1.82 0.98 -2.87
C SER A 37 3.26 0.49 -2.92
N SER A 38 4.19 1.11 -3.65
CA SER A 38 5.42 0.36 -3.96
C SER A 38 6.44 0.27 -2.81
N LEU A 39 6.22 0.93 -1.66
CA LEU A 39 7.08 0.69 -0.50
C LEU A 39 6.52 -0.47 0.31
N ALA A 40 7.38 -1.46 0.50
CA ALA A 40 7.06 -2.70 1.19
C ALA A 40 6.66 -2.44 2.65
N VAL A 41 5.87 -3.36 3.19
CA VAL A 41 5.68 -3.54 4.63
C VAL A 41 6.17 -4.96 4.92
N PRO A 42 7.49 -5.15 5.01
CA PRO A 42 8.03 -6.45 5.33
C PRO A 42 7.86 -6.74 6.81
N ASP A 43 7.60 -8.00 7.11
CA ASP A 43 7.87 -8.57 8.40
C ASP A 43 9.23 -9.29 8.36
N ILE A 44 10.00 -9.12 9.44
CA ILE A 44 11.42 -9.50 9.53
C ILE A 44 11.64 -10.26 10.84
N SER A 45 12.46 -11.30 10.80
CA SER A 45 12.89 -12.07 11.97
C SER A 45 14.38 -12.40 11.87
N GLU A 46 14.88 -13.24 12.76
CA GLU A 46 16.23 -13.80 12.66
C GLU A 46 16.50 -14.57 11.36
N TRP A 47 15.47 -14.93 10.59
CA TRP A 47 15.63 -15.54 9.27
C TRP A 47 16.25 -14.60 8.23
N GLN A 48 16.12 -13.28 8.42
CA GLN A 48 16.85 -12.26 7.64
C GLN A 48 18.14 -11.79 8.34
N GLY A 49 18.48 -12.44 9.46
CA GLY A 49 19.70 -12.23 10.21
C GLY A 49 19.85 -10.88 10.90
N LYS A 50 21.07 -10.68 11.40
CA LYS A 50 21.51 -9.45 12.06
C LYS A 50 21.76 -8.35 11.03
N LEU A 51 20.84 -7.39 10.94
CA LEU A 51 20.96 -6.29 9.98
C LEU A 51 22.12 -5.35 10.33
N SER A 52 22.85 -4.93 9.31
CA SER A 52 23.87 -3.88 9.40
C SER A 52 23.26 -2.49 9.30
N ALA A 53 24.00 -1.48 9.79
CA ALA A 53 23.64 -0.08 9.67
C ALA A 53 23.39 0.35 8.20
N ASN A 54 24.19 -0.14 7.26
CA ASN A 54 24.03 0.15 5.83
C ASN A 54 22.75 -0.48 5.26
N GLN A 55 22.43 -1.73 5.62
CA GLN A 55 21.18 -2.37 5.20
C GLN A 55 19.98 -1.56 5.70
N VAL A 56 19.96 -1.16 6.98
CA VAL A 56 18.86 -0.38 7.54
C VAL A 56 18.78 1.03 6.95
N ALA A 57 19.90 1.72 6.75
CA ALA A 57 19.91 3.03 6.10
C ALA A 57 19.28 2.99 4.69
N ASN A 58 19.59 1.94 3.92
CA ASN A 58 19.05 1.74 2.58
C ASN A 58 17.57 1.28 2.61
N LEU A 59 17.17 0.54 3.65
CA LEU A 59 15.82 0.03 3.82
C LEU A 59 14.81 1.16 3.99
N LYS A 60 15.19 2.28 4.65
CA LYS A 60 14.32 3.42 4.94
C LYS A 60 13.53 3.96 3.74
N ASN A 61 14.14 3.93 2.55
CA ASN A 61 13.51 4.43 1.32
C ASN A 61 12.73 3.36 0.55
N GLN A 62 12.75 2.11 1.02
CA GLN A 62 12.10 0.95 0.40
C GLN A 62 10.86 0.47 1.17
N VAL A 63 10.68 0.91 2.42
CA VAL A 63 9.60 0.44 3.29
C VAL A 63 8.73 1.58 3.79
N SER A 64 7.46 1.28 4.05
CA SER A 64 6.56 2.18 4.78
C SER A 64 6.78 2.06 6.30
N PHE A 65 6.91 0.83 6.77
CA PHE A 65 7.31 0.43 8.12
C PHE A 65 7.72 -1.04 8.10
N VAL A 66 8.34 -1.53 9.18
CA VAL A 66 8.74 -2.94 9.35
C VAL A 66 7.94 -3.58 10.49
N ILE A 67 7.69 -4.88 10.45
CA ILE A 67 7.15 -5.62 11.61
C ILE A 67 8.20 -6.67 12.03
N ASN A 68 8.86 -6.49 13.17
CA ASN A 68 9.97 -7.35 13.56
C ASN A 68 9.54 -8.42 14.58
N ARG A 69 9.88 -9.69 14.39
CA ARG A 69 9.67 -10.70 15.42
C ARG A 69 10.42 -10.31 16.67
N ARG A 70 9.79 -10.43 17.84
CA ARG A 70 10.48 -10.25 19.11
C ARG A 70 10.77 -11.56 19.81
N GLN A 71 9.83 -12.50 19.73
CA GLN A 71 9.93 -13.76 20.43
C GLN A 71 9.15 -14.86 19.70
N TYR A 72 9.46 -16.09 20.10
CA TYR A 72 8.74 -17.31 19.75
C TYR A 72 8.29 -17.97 21.06
N GLY A 73 7.07 -17.63 21.45
CA GLY A 73 6.55 -17.83 22.78
C GLY A 73 7.39 -17.15 23.86
N SER A 74 7.03 -17.43 25.11
CA SER A 74 7.82 -16.97 26.26
C SER A 74 9.23 -17.60 26.31
N GLY A 75 9.40 -18.79 25.73
CA GLY A 75 10.63 -19.59 25.81
C GLY A 75 11.81 -19.10 24.97
N TYR A 76 11.59 -18.29 23.93
CA TYR A 76 12.65 -17.88 23.01
C TYR A 76 12.54 -16.42 22.60
N GLN A 77 13.59 -15.63 22.83
CA GLN A 77 13.72 -14.30 22.25
C GLN A 77 14.43 -14.41 20.91
N ASP A 78 13.89 -13.77 19.88
CA ASP A 78 14.53 -13.68 18.56
C ASP A 78 15.92 -13.04 18.71
N LYS A 79 16.96 -13.75 18.25
CA LYS A 79 18.35 -13.41 18.55
C LYS A 79 18.81 -12.09 17.90
N ASP A 80 18.16 -11.67 16.82
CA ASP A 80 18.55 -10.50 16.03
C ASP A 80 17.64 -9.28 16.27
N ALA A 81 16.46 -9.49 16.87
CA ALA A 81 15.45 -8.45 17.11
C ALA A 81 15.98 -7.21 17.85
N THR A 82 16.79 -7.39 18.89
CA THR A 82 17.35 -6.25 19.66
C THR A 82 18.28 -5.40 18.79
N ASN A 83 19.13 -6.02 17.97
CA ASN A 83 19.98 -5.29 17.04
C ASN A 83 19.14 -4.54 16.01
N ASN A 84 18.21 -5.24 15.35
CA ASN A 84 17.48 -4.72 14.21
C ASN A 84 16.56 -3.55 14.63
N THR A 85 15.83 -3.69 15.74
CA THR A 85 14.90 -2.65 16.23
C THR A 85 15.61 -1.42 16.80
N ASN A 86 16.83 -1.58 17.36
CA ASN A 86 17.68 -0.46 17.73
C ASN A 86 18.15 0.33 16.50
N LEU A 87 18.51 -0.37 15.42
CA LEU A 87 18.86 0.29 14.17
C LEU A 87 17.65 0.98 13.51
N TYR A 88 16.46 0.37 13.53
CA TYR A 88 15.24 1.03 13.05
C TYR A 88 14.99 2.34 13.79
N THR A 89 15.15 2.33 15.12
CA THR A 89 15.09 3.53 15.95
C THR A 89 16.13 4.57 15.52
N GLN A 90 17.40 4.16 15.40
CA GLN A 90 18.51 5.05 15.05
C GLN A 90 18.34 5.71 13.68
N TYR A 91 17.83 4.97 12.69
CA TYR A 91 17.67 5.45 11.32
C TYR A 91 16.27 6.06 11.05
N GLY A 92 15.38 6.03 12.03
CA GLY A 92 14.03 6.57 11.92
C GLY A 92 13.17 5.79 10.93
N ILE A 93 13.23 4.46 10.97
CA ILE A 93 12.27 3.56 10.32
C ILE A 93 11.18 3.22 11.35
N PRO A 94 9.92 3.59 11.13
CA PRO A 94 8.83 3.13 11.99
C PRO A 94 8.70 1.61 11.94
N PHE A 95 8.43 0.99 13.09
CA PHE A 95 8.29 -0.46 13.16
C PHE A 95 7.27 -0.89 14.22
N GLY A 96 6.62 -2.03 14.00
CA GLY A 96 5.95 -2.81 15.05
C GLY A 96 6.80 -4.01 15.45
N GLU A 97 6.41 -4.69 16.52
CA GLU A 97 6.99 -5.99 16.90
C GLU A 97 5.91 -7.06 17.01
N TYR A 98 6.24 -8.32 16.71
CA TYR A 98 5.31 -9.44 16.81
C TYR A 98 5.80 -10.58 17.71
N ASP A 99 4.84 -11.25 18.33
CA ASP A 99 4.98 -12.41 19.21
C ASP A 99 4.44 -13.65 18.52
N TYR A 100 5.30 -14.59 18.14
CA TYR A 100 4.86 -15.88 17.59
C TYR A 100 4.34 -16.76 18.74
N ALA A 101 3.04 -17.02 18.77
CA ALA A 101 2.36 -17.61 19.91
C ALA A 101 2.78 -19.05 20.18
N ARG A 102 3.07 -19.39 21.44
CA ARG A 102 3.28 -20.78 21.92
C ARG A 102 2.63 -21.05 23.29
N PHE A 103 1.61 -20.28 23.63
CA PHE A 103 0.87 -20.47 24.89
C PHE A 103 -0.01 -21.72 24.85
N THR A 104 -0.13 -22.41 25.99
CA THR A 104 -0.92 -23.64 26.14
C THR A 104 -2.23 -23.45 26.92
N SER A 105 -2.47 -22.24 27.45
CA SER A 105 -3.64 -21.88 28.25
C SER A 105 -3.81 -20.36 28.31
N ALA A 106 -4.93 -19.87 28.84
CA ALA A 106 -5.12 -18.44 29.13
C ALA A 106 -4.09 -17.87 30.12
N SER A 107 -3.65 -18.67 31.10
CA SER A 107 -2.64 -18.24 32.08
C SER A 107 -1.26 -18.07 31.42
N SER A 108 -0.84 -19.04 30.60
CA SER A 108 0.43 -18.93 29.86
C SER A 108 0.37 -17.84 28.80
N ALA A 109 -0.79 -17.61 28.17
CA ALA A 109 -0.97 -16.52 27.20
C ALA A 109 -0.76 -15.14 27.84
N LYS A 110 -1.24 -14.96 29.08
CA LYS A 110 -0.95 -13.76 29.88
C LYS A 110 0.55 -13.62 30.15
N GLN A 111 1.21 -14.68 30.59
CA GLN A 111 2.67 -14.65 30.87
C GLN A 111 3.48 -14.36 29.59
N GLU A 112 3.03 -14.89 28.46
CA GLU A 112 3.65 -14.68 27.15
C GLU A 112 3.55 -13.22 26.71
N ALA A 113 2.38 -12.59 26.83
CA ALA A 113 2.18 -11.17 26.59
C ALA A 113 3.07 -10.29 27.48
N GLN A 114 3.17 -10.61 28.78
CA GLN A 114 4.07 -9.91 29.71
C GLN A 114 5.53 -10.03 29.25
N THR A 115 5.95 -11.23 28.89
CA THR A 115 7.32 -11.52 28.43
C THR A 115 7.62 -10.76 27.14
N PHE A 116 6.70 -10.81 26.18
CA PHE A 116 6.77 -10.12 24.91
C PHE A 116 6.92 -8.62 25.10
N TYR A 117 6.04 -8.01 25.88
CA TYR A 117 6.09 -6.58 26.14
C TYR A 117 7.37 -6.18 26.86
N ASN A 118 7.81 -6.93 27.87
CA ASN A 118 9.04 -6.65 28.62
C ASN A 118 10.27 -6.71 27.71
N ARG A 119 10.32 -7.67 26.79
CA ARG A 119 11.38 -7.76 25.79
C ARG A 119 11.30 -6.63 24.79
N SER A 120 10.11 -6.25 24.35
CA SER A 120 9.89 -5.35 23.21
C SER A 120 10.56 -3.98 23.36
N ASN A 121 11.05 -3.45 22.23
CA ASN A 121 11.56 -2.10 22.10
C ASN A 121 10.43 -1.09 22.32
N LYS A 122 10.64 -0.12 23.22
CA LYS A 122 9.61 0.87 23.56
C LYS A 122 9.35 1.91 22.46
N ASN A 123 10.16 1.93 21.39
CA ASN A 123 9.89 2.72 20.18
C ASN A 123 9.00 2.01 19.16
N ALA A 124 8.67 0.72 19.35
CA ALA A 124 7.70 0.03 18.50
C ALA A 124 6.36 0.78 18.48
N GLN A 125 5.76 0.98 17.32
CA GLN A 125 4.54 1.78 17.14
C GLN A 125 3.28 1.00 17.50
N PHE A 126 3.32 -0.31 17.34
CA PHE A 126 2.24 -1.26 17.65
C PHE A 126 2.84 -2.63 17.96
N TYR A 127 2.00 -3.50 18.52
CA TYR A 127 2.36 -4.86 18.90
C TYR A 127 1.42 -5.86 18.25
N VAL A 128 1.94 -7.02 17.85
CA VAL A 128 1.18 -8.03 17.13
C VAL A 128 1.22 -9.36 17.88
N LEU A 129 0.06 -10.01 18.02
CA LEU A 129 -0.01 -11.43 18.30
C LEU A 129 -0.03 -12.19 16.98
N ASP A 130 0.97 -13.02 16.74
CA ASP A 130 1.01 -13.97 15.63
C ASP A 130 0.52 -15.34 16.14
N PHE A 131 -0.70 -15.74 15.76
CA PHE A 131 -1.34 -16.98 16.22
C PHE A 131 -1.66 -17.90 15.03
N GLU A 132 -0.79 -18.87 14.78
CA GLU A 132 -0.82 -19.73 13.59
C GLU A 132 -0.71 -21.23 13.89
N GLU A 133 -0.45 -21.57 15.15
CA GLU A 133 -0.41 -22.95 15.69
C GLU A 133 -1.26 -23.02 16.97
N ASP A 134 -1.95 -24.15 17.18
CA ASP A 134 -2.78 -24.39 18.36
C ASP A 134 -2.07 -25.32 19.35
N ASP A 135 -1.34 -24.73 20.30
CA ASP A 135 -0.72 -25.44 21.41
C ASP A 135 -1.63 -25.51 22.66
N VAL A 136 -2.88 -25.03 22.57
CA VAL A 136 -3.76 -24.88 23.75
C VAL A 136 -4.23 -26.24 24.25
N THR A 137 -3.68 -26.67 25.38
CA THR A 137 -4.06 -27.91 26.05
C THR A 137 -5.07 -27.71 27.18
N ALA A 138 -5.29 -26.46 27.61
CA ALA A 138 -6.23 -26.13 28.68
C ALA A 138 -7.08 -24.88 28.36
N GLY A 139 -8.40 -25.06 28.35
CA GLY A 139 -9.37 -24.02 27.98
C GLY A 139 -9.66 -24.01 26.49
N SER A 140 -9.99 -22.84 25.95
CA SER A 140 -10.19 -22.65 24.50
C SER A 140 -9.16 -21.70 23.91
N THR A 141 -8.84 -21.88 22.64
CA THR A 141 -8.01 -20.96 21.85
C THR A 141 -8.50 -19.51 21.93
N ASN A 142 -9.81 -19.27 21.76
CA ASN A 142 -10.39 -17.93 21.90
C ASN A 142 -10.18 -17.34 23.30
N SER A 143 -10.29 -18.15 24.36
CA SER A 143 -10.01 -17.67 25.72
C SER A 143 -8.53 -17.34 25.94
N ALA A 144 -7.62 -18.09 25.33
CA ALA A 144 -6.18 -17.84 25.43
C ALA A 144 -5.77 -16.58 24.64
N VAL A 145 -6.22 -16.44 23.39
CA VAL A 145 -6.03 -15.23 22.57
C VAL A 145 -6.60 -13.99 23.26
N GLN A 146 -7.80 -14.10 23.85
CA GLN A 146 -8.39 -12.99 24.59
C GLN A 146 -7.59 -12.62 25.85
N ALA A 147 -7.02 -13.61 26.55
CA ALA A 147 -6.19 -13.37 27.72
C ALA A 147 -4.88 -12.64 27.35
N TRP A 148 -4.23 -13.04 26.25
CA TRP A 148 -3.06 -12.33 25.71
C TRP A 148 -3.40 -10.88 25.36
N LEU A 149 -4.51 -10.64 24.65
CA LEU A 149 -4.96 -9.30 24.27
C LEU A 149 -5.25 -8.42 25.50
N ASN A 150 -5.98 -8.96 26.48
CA ASN A 150 -6.31 -8.23 27.70
C ASN A 150 -5.05 -7.82 28.47
N GLU A 151 -4.05 -8.70 28.50
CA GLU A 151 -2.79 -8.39 29.15
C GLU A 151 -1.99 -7.34 28.40
N MET A 152 -1.86 -7.44 27.08
CA MET A 152 -1.20 -6.39 26.31
C MET A 152 -1.86 -5.02 26.50
N ARG A 153 -3.19 -4.97 26.53
CA ARG A 153 -3.95 -3.73 26.82
C ARG A 153 -3.74 -3.20 28.24
N SER A 154 -3.38 -4.04 29.21
CA SER A 154 -3.05 -3.59 30.57
C SER A 154 -1.64 -2.99 30.63
N LEU A 155 -0.75 -3.44 29.74
CA LEU A 155 0.67 -3.06 29.70
C LEU A 155 0.97 -1.84 28.82
N THR A 156 0.13 -1.55 27.83
CA THR A 156 0.34 -0.45 26.88
C THR A 156 -0.94 0.15 26.33
N ASN A 157 -0.86 1.42 25.93
CA ASN A 157 -1.93 2.12 25.20
C ASN A 157 -1.71 2.11 23.68
N LYS A 158 -0.66 1.43 23.19
CA LYS A 158 -0.38 1.31 21.75
C LYS A 158 -1.32 0.29 21.10
N HIS A 159 -1.44 0.37 19.78
CA HIS A 159 -2.28 -0.54 19.04
C HIS A 159 -1.82 -1.99 19.15
N VAL A 160 -2.79 -2.89 19.33
CA VAL A 160 -2.58 -4.34 19.43
C VAL A 160 -3.28 -5.02 18.25
N ILE A 161 -2.51 -5.76 17.46
CA ILE A 161 -2.91 -6.31 16.15
C ILE A 161 -2.95 -7.84 16.24
N PHE A 162 -3.92 -8.44 15.57
CA PHE A 162 -3.99 -9.89 15.42
C PHE A 162 -3.42 -10.30 14.07
N TYR A 163 -2.51 -11.26 14.04
CA TYR A 163 -2.01 -11.90 12.84
C TYR A 163 -2.29 -13.41 12.81
N SER A 164 -2.66 -13.90 11.63
CA SER A 164 -2.78 -15.32 11.29
C SER A 164 -3.10 -15.50 9.80
N TYR A 165 -2.86 -16.68 9.23
CA TYR A 165 -3.46 -17.06 7.94
C TYR A 165 -4.98 -17.31 8.06
N GLN A 166 -5.71 -16.98 6.98
CA GLN A 166 -7.18 -16.86 7.01
C GLN A 166 -7.93 -18.10 7.56
N SER A 167 -7.56 -19.31 7.14
CA SER A 167 -8.27 -20.53 7.55
C SER A 167 -8.07 -20.82 9.03
N PHE A 168 -6.86 -20.63 9.56
CA PHE A 168 -6.58 -20.82 10.98
C PHE A 168 -7.26 -19.78 11.85
N ALA A 169 -7.20 -18.50 11.47
CA ALA A 169 -7.91 -17.42 12.15
C ALA A 169 -9.41 -17.71 12.31
N THR A 170 -10.02 -18.28 11.28
CA THR A 170 -11.46 -18.60 11.23
C THR A 170 -11.81 -19.84 12.04
N THR A 171 -10.90 -20.80 12.15
CA THR A 171 -11.12 -22.03 12.92
C THR A 171 -10.85 -21.82 14.41
N TYR A 172 -9.72 -21.20 14.76
CA TYR A 172 -9.20 -21.20 16.12
C TYR A 172 -9.38 -19.89 16.87
N ALA A 173 -9.52 -18.73 16.20
CA ALA A 173 -9.56 -17.43 16.89
C ALA A 173 -10.73 -16.52 16.44
N ASN A 174 -11.75 -17.07 15.79
CA ASN A 174 -12.72 -16.27 15.04
C ASN A 174 -13.49 -15.24 15.87
N ALA A 175 -13.73 -15.52 17.14
CA ALA A 175 -14.41 -14.61 18.06
C ALA A 175 -13.42 -13.61 18.67
N ALA A 176 -12.32 -14.10 19.26
CA ALA A 176 -11.36 -13.26 19.99
C ALA A 176 -10.60 -12.28 19.07
N ARG A 177 -10.27 -12.68 17.83
CA ARG A 177 -9.57 -11.81 16.86
C ARG A 177 -10.31 -10.51 16.55
N GLN A 178 -11.64 -10.51 16.68
CA GLN A 178 -12.46 -9.33 16.38
C GLN A 178 -12.27 -8.21 17.43
N ASN A 179 -11.70 -8.54 18.58
CA ASN A 179 -11.51 -7.59 19.67
C ASN A 179 -10.20 -6.80 19.57
N PHE A 180 -9.31 -7.16 18.63
CA PHE A 180 -8.05 -6.45 18.36
C PHE A 180 -8.31 -5.14 17.61
N ASP A 181 -7.36 -4.22 17.66
CA ASP A 181 -7.52 -2.89 17.05
C ASP A 181 -7.46 -2.97 15.52
N ALA A 182 -6.74 -3.95 14.98
CA ALA A 182 -6.72 -4.28 13.57
C ALA A 182 -6.35 -5.76 13.33
N GLN A 183 -6.62 -6.24 12.11
CA GLN A 183 -6.34 -7.61 11.70
C GLN A 183 -5.36 -7.63 10.52
N TRP A 184 -4.26 -8.34 10.70
CA TRP A 184 -3.25 -8.64 9.69
C TRP A 184 -3.45 -10.08 9.23
N ILE A 185 -3.93 -10.29 8.01
CA ILE A 185 -4.31 -11.64 7.56
C ILE A 185 -3.43 -12.07 6.40
N ALA A 186 -2.83 -13.26 6.50
CA ALA A 186 -2.09 -13.87 5.42
C ALA A 186 -2.98 -14.66 4.46
N ASN A 187 -2.76 -14.45 3.17
CA ASN A 187 -3.23 -15.31 2.08
C ASN A 187 -2.46 -14.97 0.80
N TYR A 188 -1.64 -15.88 0.31
CA TYR A 188 -0.76 -15.63 -0.84
C TYR A 188 -1.43 -15.88 -2.20
N SER A 189 -2.60 -16.52 -2.20
CA SER A 189 -3.31 -16.86 -3.44
C SER A 189 -4.29 -15.77 -3.87
N TYR A 190 -4.95 -15.13 -2.92
CA TYR A 190 -5.94 -14.08 -3.19
C TYR A 190 -6.14 -13.20 -1.96
N GLN A 191 -6.76 -12.04 -2.18
CA GLN A 191 -7.08 -11.11 -1.11
C GLN A 191 -8.02 -11.78 -0.08
N PRO A 192 -7.70 -11.77 1.23
CA PRO A 192 -8.55 -12.35 2.26
C PRO A 192 -10.01 -11.91 2.18
N THR A 193 -10.91 -12.86 2.40
CA THR A 193 -12.37 -12.71 2.40
C THR A 193 -12.92 -12.40 3.80
N ILE A 194 -12.08 -12.46 4.82
CA ILE A 194 -12.39 -12.01 6.19
C ILE A 194 -11.94 -10.56 6.43
N PRO A 195 -12.48 -9.84 7.42
CA PRO A 195 -12.04 -8.48 7.74
C PRO A 195 -10.52 -8.42 7.98
N MET A 196 -9.87 -7.44 7.35
CA MET A 196 -8.44 -7.18 7.48
C MET A 196 -8.12 -5.70 7.26
N ALA A 197 -7.09 -5.21 7.94
CA ALA A 197 -6.52 -3.89 7.75
C ALA A 197 -5.09 -3.96 7.16
N LEU A 198 -4.44 -5.10 7.26
CA LEU A 198 -3.15 -5.43 6.66
C LEU A 198 -3.24 -6.80 6.01
N TRP A 199 -2.71 -6.96 4.80
CA TRP A 199 -2.75 -8.21 4.05
C TRP A 199 -1.33 -8.69 3.76
N GLN A 200 -0.88 -9.79 4.37
CA GLN A 200 0.35 -10.46 3.93
C GLN A 200 0.05 -11.25 2.65
N TYR A 201 0.58 -10.79 1.53
CA TYR A 201 0.19 -11.29 0.21
C TYR A 201 1.26 -12.13 -0.47
N THR A 202 2.47 -12.14 0.07
CA THR A 202 3.61 -12.89 -0.46
C THR A 202 4.65 -13.09 0.63
N ASP A 203 5.36 -14.21 0.53
CA ASP A 203 6.61 -14.59 1.21
C ASP A 203 7.85 -14.39 0.31
N HIS A 204 7.66 -13.87 -0.90
CA HIS A 204 8.68 -13.76 -1.95
C HIS A 204 8.83 -12.33 -2.48
N ASN A 205 8.85 -11.32 -1.60
CA ASN A 205 9.17 -9.95 -2.00
C ASN A 205 10.66 -9.67 -1.87
N TYR A 206 11.32 -9.29 -2.97
CA TYR A 206 12.75 -8.96 -2.92
C TYR A 206 12.98 -7.55 -2.37
N LEU A 207 13.80 -7.43 -1.32
CA LEU A 207 14.27 -6.15 -0.78
C LEU A 207 15.73 -5.94 -1.11
N ALA A 208 16.01 -5.02 -2.04
CA ALA A 208 17.37 -4.72 -2.47
C ALA A 208 18.27 -4.22 -1.32
N ALA A 209 17.70 -3.57 -0.30
CA ALA A 209 18.44 -3.15 0.88
C ALA A 209 18.97 -4.33 1.70
N LEU A 210 18.29 -5.48 1.68
CA LEU A 210 18.66 -6.68 2.42
C LEU A 210 19.39 -7.70 1.54
N ASN A 211 19.22 -7.61 0.21
CA ASN A 211 19.66 -8.60 -0.77
C ASN A 211 19.01 -9.98 -0.54
N GLU A 212 17.75 -9.97 -0.07
CA GLU A 212 17.01 -11.17 0.34
C GLU A 212 15.53 -11.05 -0.03
N TYR A 213 14.85 -12.20 -0.05
CA TYR A 213 13.40 -12.27 -0.13
C TYR A 213 12.80 -12.21 1.27
N THR A 214 11.73 -11.45 1.41
CA THR A 214 10.98 -11.32 2.65
C THR A 214 9.50 -11.52 2.39
N ASP A 215 8.79 -11.81 3.45
CA ASP A 215 7.36 -11.60 3.51
C ASP A 215 7.04 -10.12 3.27
N ASN A 216 5.88 -9.87 2.68
CA ASN A 216 5.44 -8.51 2.42
C ASN A 216 3.93 -8.36 2.51
N SER A 217 3.57 -7.23 3.10
CA SER A 217 2.20 -6.88 3.38
C SER A 217 1.73 -5.63 2.65
N LYS A 218 0.42 -5.56 2.43
CA LYS A 218 -0.27 -4.42 1.86
C LYS A 218 -1.24 -3.83 2.87
N VAL A 219 -1.05 -2.55 3.22
CA VAL A 219 -1.99 -1.80 4.06
C VAL A 219 -3.31 -1.63 3.30
N ILE A 220 -4.42 -2.00 3.93
CA ILE A 220 -5.76 -1.74 3.41
C ILE A 220 -6.16 -0.33 3.81
N THR A 221 -5.75 0.64 3.00
CA THR A 221 -5.87 2.08 3.31
C THR A 221 -7.30 2.60 3.37
N SER A 222 -8.27 1.82 2.91
CA SER A 222 -9.70 2.08 3.15
C SER A 222 -10.16 1.77 4.57
N VAL A 223 -9.40 0.96 5.33
CA VAL A 223 -9.64 0.63 6.74
C VAL A 223 -8.82 1.55 7.64
N HIS A 224 -7.49 1.52 7.50
CA HIS A 224 -6.58 2.40 8.23
C HIS A 224 -5.54 3.03 7.29
N PRO A 225 -5.29 4.35 7.34
CA PRO A 225 -4.19 4.94 6.58
C PRO A 225 -2.84 4.43 7.10
N VAL A 226 -1.77 4.54 6.30
CA VAL A 226 -0.41 4.11 6.71
C VAL A 226 0.02 4.74 8.04
N THR A 227 -0.34 6.00 8.28
CA THR A 227 0.01 6.71 9.53
C THR A 227 -0.69 6.21 10.79
N TRP A 228 -1.69 5.34 10.66
CA TRP A 228 -2.26 4.66 11.82
C TRP A 228 -1.31 3.60 12.36
N TRP A 229 -0.51 2.98 11.49
CA TRP A 229 0.50 1.99 11.84
C TRP A 229 1.84 2.62 12.24
N ALA A 230 2.20 3.71 11.59
CA ALA A 230 3.50 4.35 11.71
C ALA A 230 3.32 5.86 11.70
N ASP A 231 3.37 6.49 12.87
CA ASP A 231 3.29 7.95 12.96
C ASP A 231 4.49 8.58 12.22
N ASP A 232 4.23 9.59 11.39
CA ASP A 232 5.25 10.35 10.64
C ASP A 232 6.12 11.20 11.61
N SER A 233 5.78 11.25 12.91
CA SER A 233 6.45 12.04 13.95
C SER A 233 7.90 11.63 14.26
N VAL A 234 8.35 10.44 13.79
CA VAL A 234 9.76 10.02 13.90
C VAL A 234 10.70 10.79 12.96
N ALA A 235 10.18 11.71 12.14
CA ALA A 235 10.98 12.67 11.39
C ALA A 235 11.64 13.78 12.27
N THR A 236 11.38 13.81 13.58
CA THR A 236 11.82 14.90 14.48
C THR A 236 13.13 14.62 15.23
N ALA A 237 13.86 13.55 14.91
CA ALA A 237 15.19 13.28 15.48
C ALA A 237 16.34 13.48 14.47
N LEU A 238 16.39 14.65 13.82
CA LEU A 238 17.62 15.21 13.24
C LEU A 238 17.65 16.73 13.45
N THR A 239 17.75 17.13 14.72
CA THR A 239 18.37 18.41 15.07
C THR A 239 19.37 18.13 16.18
N HIS A 240 20.59 17.73 15.83
CA HIS A 240 21.79 18.00 16.63
C HIS A 240 22.95 18.21 15.66
N ASN A 241 23.30 19.48 15.47
CA ASN A 241 24.66 19.94 15.16
C ASN A 241 24.87 21.13 16.11
N PRO A 242 25.94 21.20 16.91
CA PRO A 242 27.19 21.85 16.47
C PRO A 242 28.45 21.14 17.04
N THR A 243 29.64 21.18 16.42
CA THR A 243 30.59 22.31 16.40
C THR A 243 31.68 22.10 15.33
N GLY A 244 32.02 23.16 14.59
CA GLY A 244 33.15 23.24 13.63
C GLY A 244 34.54 23.37 14.29
N PRO A 245 35.61 23.90 13.64
CA PRO A 245 35.62 24.75 12.43
C PRO A 245 36.74 24.49 11.35
N THR A 246 36.42 24.93 10.11
CA THR A 246 37.23 25.60 9.05
C THR A 246 38.67 25.20 8.62
N THR A 247 38.76 24.78 7.32
CA THR A 247 39.72 25.13 6.21
C THR A 247 41.21 24.67 6.20
N PRO A 248 41.94 24.71 5.06
CA PRO A 248 41.61 24.42 3.63
C PRO A 248 42.66 23.56 2.85
N ALA A 249 42.26 23.04 1.69
CA ALA A 249 43.05 22.66 0.49
C ALA A 249 44.29 21.71 0.58
N THR A 250 44.36 20.69 -0.29
CA THR A 250 45.19 20.62 -1.53
C THR A 250 45.23 19.19 -2.11
N SER A 251 45.30 19.15 -3.44
CA SER A 251 45.46 18.07 -4.42
C SER A 251 46.38 16.88 -4.09
N ALA A 252 46.06 15.68 -4.63
CA ALA A 252 46.87 15.00 -5.67
C ALA A 252 46.40 13.55 -5.96
N THR A 253 46.10 13.31 -7.24
CA THR A 253 46.37 12.13 -8.10
C THR A 253 46.30 10.68 -7.59
N GLY A 254 45.54 9.85 -8.33
CA GLY A 254 45.56 8.39 -8.25
C GLY A 254 44.71 7.71 -9.33
N THR A 255 45.23 7.70 -10.56
CA THR A 255 45.11 6.76 -11.69
C THR A 255 43.90 5.81 -11.86
N SER A 256 43.26 5.99 -13.03
CA SER A 256 42.52 5.06 -13.92
C SER A 256 42.46 3.56 -13.60
N THR A 257 41.24 3.00 -13.67
CA THR A 257 40.99 1.79 -14.46
C THR A 257 39.62 1.87 -15.14
N THR A 258 39.67 1.84 -16.47
CA THR A 258 38.55 1.82 -17.42
C THR A 258 37.88 0.45 -17.43
N SER A 259 36.56 0.41 -17.30
CA SER A 259 35.74 -0.67 -17.86
C SER A 259 34.51 -0.06 -18.52
N THR A 260 34.43 -0.27 -19.83
CA THR A 260 33.42 0.21 -20.76
C THR A 260 32.13 -0.59 -20.63
N VAL A 261 31.02 0.08 -20.32
CA VAL A 261 29.66 -0.45 -20.55
C VAL A 261 28.93 0.49 -21.49
N ALA A 262 28.39 -0.07 -22.57
CA ALA A 262 27.70 0.62 -23.65
C ALA A 262 26.45 1.41 -23.17
N PRO A 263 26.07 2.51 -23.83
CA PRO A 263 24.88 3.27 -23.46
C PRO A 263 23.61 2.50 -23.86
N ALA A 264 22.75 2.21 -22.89
CA ALA A 264 21.40 1.73 -23.14
C ALA A 264 20.56 2.84 -23.80
N THR A 265 19.90 2.48 -24.90
CA THR A 265 18.95 3.32 -25.65
C THR A 265 17.86 3.90 -24.74
N PRO A 266 17.48 5.19 -24.86
CA PRO A 266 16.41 5.76 -24.05
C PRO A 266 15.06 5.11 -24.39
N ALA A 267 14.41 4.52 -23.39
CA ALA A 267 13.04 4.03 -23.50
C ALA A 267 12.08 5.19 -23.83
N ALA A 268 11.20 4.98 -24.81
CA ALA A 268 10.21 5.97 -25.25
C ALA A 268 9.24 6.35 -24.10
N PRO A 269 8.82 7.63 -23.97
CA PRO A 269 7.95 8.06 -22.89
C PRO A 269 6.53 7.47 -23.02
N ALA A 270 6.01 6.95 -21.91
CA ALA A 270 4.68 6.37 -21.78
C ALA A 270 3.56 7.33 -22.25
N ARG A 271 2.74 6.88 -23.22
CA ARG A 271 1.61 7.63 -23.80
C ARG A 271 0.41 7.66 -22.85
N VAL A 272 -0.15 8.86 -22.62
CA VAL A 272 -1.42 9.07 -21.90
C VAL A 272 -2.59 8.83 -22.87
N SER A 273 -3.46 7.86 -22.60
CA SER A 273 -4.66 7.59 -23.40
C SER A 273 -5.86 8.44 -22.94
N LEU A 274 -6.14 9.53 -23.65
CA LEU A 274 -7.32 10.39 -23.41
C LEU A 274 -8.54 9.87 -24.20
N GLN A 275 -9.75 10.07 -23.69
CA GLN A 275 -10.99 9.57 -24.28
C GLN A 275 -12.09 10.65 -24.43
N LYS A 276 -13.01 10.44 -25.37
CA LYS A 276 -14.20 11.28 -25.55
C LYS A 276 -15.08 11.22 -24.29
N GLY A 277 -15.56 12.38 -23.84
CA GLY A 277 -16.37 12.52 -22.63
C GLY A 277 -15.57 12.94 -21.39
N GLN A 278 -14.23 12.78 -21.40
CA GLN A 278 -13.36 13.30 -20.35
C GLN A 278 -13.34 14.83 -20.36
N ARG A 279 -12.98 15.41 -19.22
CA ARG A 279 -12.57 16.80 -19.08
C ARG A 279 -11.06 16.89 -19.30
N ALA A 280 -10.57 17.91 -19.99
CA ALA A 280 -9.15 18.17 -20.19
C ALA A 280 -8.80 19.54 -19.63
N TYR A 281 -7.86 19.59 -18.68
CA TYR A 281 -7.26 20.85 -18.24
C TYR A 281 -6.22 21.25 -19.26
N LEU A 282 -6.42 22.41 -19.88
CA LEU A 282 -5.51 22.97 -20.85
C LEU A 282 -4.33 23.64 -20.13
N HIS A 283 -3.10 23.25 -20.45
CA HIS A 283 -1.91 23.83 -19.84
C HIS A 283 -1.71 25.28 -20.27
N ARG A 284 -0.77 25.98 -19.60
CA ARG A 284 -0.38 27.35 -19.96
C ARG A 284 0.27 27.42 -21.35
N HIS A 285 1.09 26.42 -21.66
CA HIS A 285 1.75 26.27 -22.95
C HIS A 285 0.95 25.27 -23.80
N VAL A 286 0.29 25.76 -24.83
CA VAL A 286 -0.61 24.96 -25.68
C VAL A 286 -0.03 24.83 -27.07
N VAL A 287 0.00 23.60 -27.57
CA VAL A 287 0.33 23.29 -28.94
C VAL A 287 -0.95 22.83 -29.64
N THR A 288 -1.45 23.65 -30.57
CA THR A 288 -2.59 23.30 -31.42
C THR A 288 -2.11 22.52 -32.63
N LEU A 289 -3.01 21.76 -33.27
CA LEU A 289 -2.65 21.04 -34.52
C LEU A 289 -2.48 21.97 -35.72
N THR A 290 -3.15 23.12 -35.71
CA THR A 290 -3.14 24.08 -36.82
C THR A 290 -2.13 25.20 -36.65
N GLY A 291 -1.36 25.21 -35.55
CA GLY A 291 -0.46 26.32 -35.19
C GLY A 291 -1.18 27.59 -34.70
N ALA A 292 -2.52 27.58 -34.65
CA ALA A 292 -3.30 28.70 -34.14
C ALA A 292 -2.99 28.97 -32.66
N ALA A 293 -2.80 30.24 -32.31
CA ALA A 293 -2.56 30.66 -30.94
C ALA A 293 -3.81 30.52 -30.07
N VAL A 294 -3.63 30.07 -28.83
CA VAL A 294 -4.68 30.07 -27.80
C VAL A 294 -4.48 31.28 -26.90
N ALA A 295 -5.50 32.16 -26.83
CA ALA A 295 -5.45 33.33 -25.96
C ALA A 295 -5.18 32.92 -24.49
N LYS A 296 -4.34 33.67 -23.77
CA LYS A 296 -3.99 33.38 -22.36
C LYS A 296 -5.24 33.22 -21.47
N ARG A 297 -6.31 33.97 -21.73
CA ARG A 297 -7.59 33.83 -21.00
C ARG A 297 -8.29 32.48 -21.18
N ASN A 298 -7.90 31.71 -22.20
CA ASN A 298 -8.47 30.41 -22.55
C ASN A 298 -7.56 29.24 -22.12
N THR A 299 -6.32 29.50 -21.72
CA THR A 299 -5.41 28.49 -21.15
C THR A 299 -5.68 28.31 -19.65
N GLN A 300 -5.14 27.24 -19.04
CA GLN A 300 -5.30 26.94 -17.62
C GLN A 300 -6.77 26.78 -17.19
N LYS A 301 -7.60 26.22 -18.08
CA LYS A 301 -9.03 25.98 -17.89
C LYS A 301 -9.40 24.59 -18.35
N LEU A 302 -10.53 24.09 -17.86
CA LEU A 302 -11.04 22.77 -18.22
C LEU A 302 -12.04 22.85 -19.38
N TYR A 303 -11.84 21.98 -20.36
CA TYR A 303 -12.73 21.79 -21.50
C TYR A 303 -13.22 20.35 -21.56
N THR A 304 -14.30 20.09 -22.29
CA THR A 304 -14.75 18.71 -22.54
C THR A 304 -14.04 18.17 -23.77
N ILE A 305 -13.38 17.03 -23.64
CA ILE A 305 -12.86 16.27 -24.78
C ILE A 305 -14.07 15.69 -25.51
N SER A 306 -14.36 16.21 -26.69
CA SER A 306 -15.48 15.69 -27.50
C SER A 306 -15.03 14.76 -28.61
N ARG A 307 -13.74 14.79 -28.98
CA ARG A 307 -13.12 13.89 -29.95
C ARG A 307 -11.65 13.64 -29.60
N VAL A 308 -11.14 12.47 -29.99
CA VAL A 308 -9.73 12.09 -29.87
C VAL A 308 -9.29 11.59 -31.25
N LYS A 309 -8.08 11.94 -31.70
CA LYS A 309 -7.53 11.39 -32.95
C LYS A 309 -7.23 9.90 -32.77
N ALA A 310 -7.40 9.11 -33.84
CA ALA A 310 -7.18 7.67 -33.82
C ALA A 310 -5.77 7.27 -33.35
N ASN A 311 -4.76 8.08 -33.69
CA ASN A 311 -3.38 7.89 -33.26
C ASN A 311 -3.07 8.45 -31.85
N GLY A 312 -4.06 8.96 -31.11
CA GLY A 312 -3.94 9.46 -29.74
C GLY A 312 -3.05 10.70 -29.56
N THR A 313 -2.67 11.41 -30.62
CA THR A 313 -1.74 12.55 -30.53
C THR A 313 -2.42 13.87 -30.23
N ALA A 314 -3.74 13.95 -30.39
CA ALA A 314 -4.50 15.16 -30.16
C ALA A 314 -5.94 14.90 -29.70
N VAL A 315 -6.47 15.88 -28.97
CA VAL A 315 -7.86 15.92 -28.51
C VAL A 315 -8.55 17.20 -28.96
N TYR A 316 -9.85 17.10 -29.23
CA TYR A 316 -10.70 18.24 -29.57
C TYR A 316 -11.45 18.73 -28.33
N LEU A 317 -11.17 19.96 -27.94
CA LEU A 317 -11.70 20.58 -26.73
C LEU A 317 -12.98 21.37 -27.06
N LYS A 318 -14.14 20.81 -26.71
CA LYS A 318 -15.45 21.47 -26.81
C LYS A 318 -15.46 22.69 -25.87
N GLY A 319 -15.78 23.86 -26.42
CA GLY A 319 -15.71 25.15 -25.72
C GLY A 319 -14.45 25.97 -26.03
N LEU A 320 -13.33 25.31 -26.37
CA LEU A 320 -12.20 25.96 -27.04
C LEU A 320 -12.37 25.93 -28.57
N ASN A 321 -13.11 24.94 -29.06
CA ASN A 321 -13.38 24.66 -30.47
C ASN A 321 -12.11 24.40 -31.29
N GLN A 322 -11.07 23.83 -30.67
CA GLN A 322 -9.78 23.56 -31.31
C GLN A 322 -9.25 22.17 -30.96
N TRP A 323 -8.43 21.64 -31.88
CA TRP A 323 -7.58 20.47 -31.62
C TRP A 323 -6.27 20.91 -30.95
N VAL A 324 -5.93 20.26 -29.84
CA VAL A 324 -4.67 20.45 -29.12
C VAL A 324 -3.93 19.13 -29.01
N LYS A 325 -2.59 19.18 -29.01
CA LYS A 325 -1.77 18.00 -28.76
C LYS A 325 -2.05 17.47 -27.36
N THR A 326 -2.01 16.15 -27.19
CA THR A 326 -2.22 15.50 -25.88
C THR A 326 -1.18 15.91 -24.85
N SER A 327 0.00 16.37 -25.27
CA SER A 327 1.03 16.96 -24.41
C SER A 327 0.63 18.30 -23.77
N SER A 328 -0.39 18.99 -24.29
CA SER A 328 -0.85 20.29 -23.80
C SER A 328 -2.03 20.19 -22.82
N VAL A 329 -2.42 18.97 -22.44
CA VAL A 329 -3.61 18.75 -21.62
C VAL A 329 -3.38 17.67 -20.56
N THR A 330 -4.16 17.74 -19.47
CA THR A 330 -4.31 16.67 -18.48
C THR A 330 -5.77 16.22 -18.43
N GLY A 331 -6.04 14.91 -18.51
CA GLY A 331 -7.39 14.35 -18.47
C GLY A 331 -7.98 14.25 -17.06
N TYR A 332 -9.30 14.41 -16.95
CA TYR A 332 -10.11 14.31 -15.72
C TYR A 332 -11.46 13.66 -16.05
N TRP A 333 -12.04 12.90 -15.12
CA TRP A 333 -13.40 12.37 -15.23
C TRP A 333 -14.42 13.27 -14.49
N ALA A 334 -15.67 13.32 -14.96
CA ALA A 334 -16.74 14.15 -14.36
C ALA A 334 -17.88 13.29 -13.76
N GLY A 335 -18.31 13.57 -12.51
CA GLY A 335 -19.54 13.02 -11.90
C GLY A 335 -19.43 12.58 -10.42
N SER A 336 -20.56 12.61 -9.70
CA SER A 336 -20.78 12.45 -8.24
C SER A 336 -20.42 11.08 -7.64
N HIS A 337 -19.86 11.10 -6.42
CA HIS A 337 -19.44 9.98 -5.54
C HIS A 337 -18.83 8.77 -6.25
N ARG A 338 -17.50 8.68 -6.24
CA ARG A 338 -16.78 7.63 -6.96
C ARG A 338 -15.58 7.11 -6.18
N THR A 339 -15.13 5.98 -6.67
CA THR A 339 -13.90 5.30 -6.28
C THR A 339 -12.78 5.74 -7.23
N PHE A 340 -11.65 6.16 -6.67
CA PHE A 340 -10.50 6.72 -7.38
C PHE A 340 -9.27 5.85 -7.14
N LYS A 341 -8.71 5.27 -8.20
CA LYS A 341 -7.43 4.56 -8.12
C LYS A 341 -6.29 5.58 -8.20
N LEU A 342 -5.40 5.57 -7.21
CA LEU A 342 -4.29 6.50 -7.13
C LEU A 342 -3.11 6.01 -7.99
N THR A 343 -2.34 6.94 -8.52
CA THR A 343 -1.18 6.64 -9.40
C THR A 343 0.13 7.19 -8.88
N HIS A 344 0.10 7.82 -7.71
CA HIS A 344 1.24 8.29 -6.94
C HIS A 344 0.78 8.49 -5.49
N LYS A 345 1.73 8.57 -4.57
CA LYS A 345 1.48 8.96 -3.18
C LYS A 345 0.74 10.31 -3.12
N LEU A 346 -0.38 10.35 -2.40
CA LEU A 346 -1.14 11.58 -2.16
C LEU A 346 -1.26 11.84 -0.66
N ASN A 347 -0.75 12.99 -0.23
CA ASN A 347 -0.95 13.45 1.14
C ASN A 347 -2.42 13.79 1.40
N LEU A 348 -2.87 13.49 2.61
CA LEU A 348 -4.19 13.84 3.11
C LEU A 348 -4.14 15.20 3.82
N TYR A 349 -5.19 15.98 3.65
CA TYR A 349 -5.28 17.33 4.16
C TYR A 349 -6.59 17.55 4.92
N THR A 350 -6.53 18.45 5.88
CA THR A 350 -7.69 18.79 6.74
C THR A 350 -8.77 19.58 6.01
N SER A 351 -8.46 20.22 4.88
CA SER A 351 -9.41 21.03 4.12
C SER A 351 -9.13 21.01 2.62
N ALA A 352 -10.12 21.43 1.83
CA ALA A 352 -10.00 21.55 0.38
C ALA A 352 -8.95 22.60 -0.06
N ALA A 353 -8.48 23.46 0.85
CA ALA A 353 -7.39 24.41 0.60
C ALA A 353 -6.03 23.72 0.45
N LEU A 354 -5.87 22.53 1.05
CA LEU A 354 -4.61 21.79 1.13
C LEU A 354 -3.48 22.57 1.84
N THR A 355 -3.82 23.41 2.80
CA THR A 355 -2.87 24.23 3.56
C THR A 355 -2.23 23.48 4.71
N ARG A 356 -2.98 22.56 5.35
CA ARG A 356 -2.50 21.75 6.48
C ARG A 356 -2.66 20.26 6.17
N ARG A 357 -1.52 19.58 5.99
CA ARG A 357 -1.43 18.12 5.90
C ARG A 357 -1.88 17.51 7.22
N THR A 358 -2.47 16.33 7.18
CA THR A 358 -2.81 15.56 8.39
C THR A 358 -1.64 14.71 8.90
N GLY A 359 -0.51 14.67 8.17
CA GLY A 359 0.53 13.65 8.32
C GLY A 359 0.21 12.38 7.53
N SER A 360 -1.06 12.00 7.44
CA SER A 360 -1.51 10.83 6.67
C SER A 360 -1.36 10.98 5.16
N TYR A 361 -1.18 9.85 4.48
CA TYR A 361 -1.14 9.76 3.04
C TYR A 361 -1.76 8.46 2.54
N TYR A 362 -2.21 8.50 1.29
CA TYR A 362 -2.44 7.31 0.48
C TYR A 362 -1.24 7.10 -0.42
N VAL A 363 -1.07 5.86 -0.84
CA VAL A 363 0.05 5.40 -1.65
C VAL A 363 -0.44 5.19 -3.09
N THR A 364 0.49 4.99 -4.02
CA THR A 364 0.14 4.60 -5.39
C THR A 364 -0.79 3.36 -5.35
N GLY A 365 -1.60 3.14 -6.38
CA GLY A 365 -2.44 1.94 -6.52
C GLY A 365 -3.63 1.84 -5.57
N ASP A 366 -3.65 2.62 -4.49
CA ASP A 366 -4.75 2.69 -3.54
C ASP A 366 -6.06 3.04 -4.24
N THR A 367 -7.13 2.50 -3.69
CA THR A 367 -8.49 2.75 -4.17
C THR A 367 -9.21 3.58 -3.12
N VAL A 368 -9.44 4.85 -3.43
CA VAL A 368 -9.99 5.84 -2.50
C VAL A 368 -11.43 6.18 -2.87
N THR A 369 -12.36 6.05 -1.94
CA THR A 369 -13.76 6.47 -2.16
C THR A 369 -13.97 7.90 -1.67
N GLY A 370 -14.54 8.76 -2.53
CA GLY A 370 -14.76 10.16 -2.16
C GLY A 370 -15.67 10.97 -3.10
N LYS A 371 -15.89 12.23 -2.73
CA LYS A 371 -16.62 13.23 -3.53
C LYS A 371 -15.65 14.20 -4.16
N LEU A 372 -15.77 14.43 -5.46
CA LEU A 372 -15.03 15.51 -6.11
C LEU A 372 -15.62 16.88 -5.68
N VAL A 373 -14.81 17.74 -5.09
CA VAL A 373 -15.19 19.09 -4.63
C VAL A 373 -14.24 20.13 -5.23
N LYS A 374 -14.68 21.39 -5.33
CA LYS A 374 -13.79 22.48 -5.79
C LYS A 374 -12.86 22.93 -4.66
N SER A 375 -11.66 23.36 -5.00
CA SER A 375 -10.80 24.11 -4.09
C SER A 375 -11.47 25.44 -3.73
N PRO A 376 -11.13 26.06 -2.58
CA PRO A 376 -11.72 27.33 -2.16
C PRO A 376 -11.56 28.47 -3.18
N ASN A 377 -10.44 28.48 -3.93
CA ASN A 377 -10.21 29.46 -4.99
C ASN A 377 -10.94 29.13 -6.33
N GLY A 378 -11.72 28.05 -6.38
CA GLY A 378 -12.48 27.61 -7.56
C GLY A 378 -11.65 27.12 -8.76
N ARG A 379 -10.31 27.16 -8.66
CA ARG A 379 -9.39 26.90 -9.78
C ARG A 379 -8.97 25.43 -9.91
N ALA A 380 -9.20 24.61 -8.89
CA ALA A 380 -8.82 23.20 -8.89
C ALA A 380 -9.90 22.34 -8.24
N TYR A 381 -9.74 21.02 -8.35
CA TYR A 381 -10.60 20.04 -7.67
C TYR A 381 -9.84 19.28 -6.58
N ARG A 382 -10.58 18.72 -5.64
CA ARG A 382 -10.13 17.88 -4.52
C ARG A 382 -11.01 16.65 -4.44
N ILE A 383 -10.45 15.56 -3.93
CA ILE A 383 -11.25 14.40 -3.54
C ILE A 383 -11.49 14.52 -2.04
N LYS A 384 -12.74 14.73 -1.63
CA LYS A 384 -13.17 14.67 -0.22
C LYS A 384 -13.51 13.23 0.14
N THR A 385 -12.72 12.62 1.02
CA THR A 385 -12.94 11.28 1.57
C THR A 385 -13.55 11.40 2.98
N LYS A 386 -13.79 10.27 3.65
CA LYS A 386 -14.13 10.26 5.09
C LYS A 386 -12.96 10.72 5.97
N LEU A 387 -11.73 10.53 5.51
CA LEU A 387 -10.51 10.81 6.26
C LEU A 387 -9.97 12.23 6.02
N GLY A 388 -10.32 12.88 4.91
CA GLY A 388 -9.87 14.24 4.61
C GLY A 388 -9.94 14.60 3.13
N TYR A 389 -9.06 15.49 2.69
CA TYR A 389 -9.03 16.01 1.33
C TYR A 389 -7.72 15.63 0.63
N LEU A 390 -7.81 15.15 -0.60
CA LEU A 390 -6.67 14.87 -1.47
C LEU A 390 -6.63 15.87 -2.62
N THR A 391 -5.44 16.07 -3.19
CA THR A 391 -5.37 16.70 -4.52
C THR A 391 -6.16 15.83 -5.50
N ALA A 392 -6.86 16.46 -6.44
CA ALA A 392 -7.42 15.75 -7.59
C ALA A 392 -6.43 15.70 -8.77
N ASN A 393 -5.13 15.90 -8.52
CA ASN A 393 -4.08 15.73 -9.52
C ASN A 393 -3.85 14.24 -9.71
N VAL A 394 -4.83 13.53 -10.25
CA VAL A 394 -4.70 12.13 -10.63
C VAL A 394 -4.21 12.07 -12.07
N LYS A 395 -3.09 11.38 -12.33
CA LYS A 395 -2.68 11.01 -13.69
C LYS A 395 -3.29 9.63 -13.93
N ASP A 396 -4.10 9.44 -14.98
CA ASP A 396 -4.87 8.21 -15.13
C ASP A 396 -3.97 6.96 -15.32
N SER A 397 -4.40 5.83 -14.78
CA SER A 397 -4.04 4.51 -15.31
C SER A 397 -5.27 3.61 -15.29
N THR A 398 -5.87 3.50 -16.47
CA THR A 398 -6.51 2.29 -17.01
C THR A 398 -7.54 1.61 -16.13
N LEU A 399 -8.81 1.72 -16.53
CA LEU A 399 -9.79 0.67 -16.30
C LEU A 399 -10.01 -0.09 -17.61
N ALA A 400 -10.01 -1.40 -17.45
CA ALA A 400 -10.49 -2.39 -18.39
C ALA A 400 -11.88 -2.06 -18.95
#